data_AF-A0A9D7HUQ9-F1
#
_entry.id   AF-A0A9D7HUQ9-F1
#
_cell.length_a   1.000
_cell.length_b   1.000
_cell.length_c   1.000
_cell.angle_alpha   90.00
_cell.angle_beta   90.00
_cell.angle_gamma   90.00
#
_symmetry.space_group_name_H-M   'P 1'
#
loop_
_entity.id
_entity.type
_entity.pdbx_description
1 polymer ?
#
loop_
_entity_poly.entity_id
_entity_poly.type
_entity_poly.pdbx_seq_one_letter_code
_entity_poly.pdbx_strand_id
1 'polypeptide(L)'
;MRILHIALWTMAALTGCTSRDVDASTKDGTNLVVDTLAMSYGKVHPPNAEGFAKVSKGDGETHAEGIIDAVGTEIIPPLTSILIDDITGSTALVRSGRGHLFVELGNGPIDTALFATTKGYQYAEPFRCGRSMVQVDDRWFYIDADGNRLFDADFDFGETFHNDRAMVKEGERYRIIDTEGKTVAQMNYDQVSPQSPWCWQVTRIKGDVYWSGFVDLNGKELTPLDYDEVGYYDPEVKRIRVRKGNKFGFLDEHAHEVIPVQYGYAEIFDKGKARVMLNGREFFIDPDGKEVDE
;
A
#
# COMPACT_ATOMS: atom_id res chain seq x y z
N MET A 1 -28.26 -0.84 2.18
CA MET A 1 -27.06 -1.39 2.84
C MET A 1 -25.93 -1.36 1.82
N ARG A 2 -25.29 -0.20 1.63
CA ARG A 2 -24.08 -0.08 0.81
C ARG A 2 -22.94 -0.47 1.72
N ILE A 3 -22.40 -1.67 1.52
CA ILE A 3 -21.09 -2.03 2.03
C ILE A 3 -20.15 -1.01 1.40
N LEU A 4 -19.62 -0.05 2.19
CA LEU A 4 -18.45 0.69 1.74
C LEU A 4 -17.42 -0.40 1.41
N HIS A 5 -17.05 -0.50 0.13
CA HIS A 5 -15.89 -1.30 -0.23
C HIS A 5 -14.75 -0.81 0.65
N ILE A 6 -14.25 -1.67 1.53
CA ILE A 6 -12.91 -1.51 2.09
C ILE A 6 -12.04 -1.60 0.86
N ALA A 7 -11.68 -0.44 0.30
CA ALA A 7 -10.72 -0.39 -0.77
C ALA A 7 -9.42 -0.87 -0.14
N LEU A 8 -8.99 -2.08 -0.53
CA LEU A 8 -7.64 -2.57 -0.31
C LEU A 8 -6.73 -1.58 -1.04
N TRP A 9 -6.20 -0.60 -0.32
CA TRP A 9 -5.22 0.33 -0.83
C TRP A 9 -3.85 -0.21 -0.47
N THR A 10 -3.09 -0.56 -1.50
CA THR A 10 -1.65 -0.63 -1.40
C THR A 10 -1.12 0.79 -1.22
N MET A 11 -0.86 1.19 0.03
CA MET A 11 0.00 2.35 0.25
C MET A 11 1.37 2.03 -0.34
N ALA A 12 1.74 2.77 -1.37
CA ALA A 12 3.08 2.72 -1.96
C ALA A 12 4.12 2.88 -0.83
N ALA A 13 5.17 2.07 -0.93
CA ALA A 13 6.22 1.86 0.06
C ALA A 13 6.63 3.15 0.80
N LEU A 14 6.15 3.33 2.03
CA LEU A 14 6.74 4.22 3.01
C LEU A 14 7.36 3.32 4.07
N THR A 15 8.69 3.28 4.01
CA THR A 15 9.59 2.43 4.79
C THR A 15 9.56 2.82 6.26
N GLY A 16 9.19 1.88 7.12
CA GLY A 16 9.38 2.06 8.56
C GLY A 16 9.42 0.76 9.37
N CYS A 17 9.61 -0.38 8.70
CA CYS A 17 9.89 -1.61 9.42
C CYS A 17 11.32 -1.70 9.90
N THR A 18 11.51 -2.33 11.06
CA THR A 18 12.83 -2.50 11.67
C THR A 18 13.60 -3.70 11.10
N SER A 19 12.96 -4.53 10.29
CA SER A 19 13.64 -5.60 9.54
C SER A 19 14.37 -5.00 8.35
N ARG A 20 15.71 -5.08 8.37
CA ARG A 20 16.68 -4.77 7.29
C ARG A 20 16.08 -4.67 5.88
N ASP A 21 15.38 -3.58 5.61
CA ASP A 21 15.09 -3.17 4.25
C ASP A 21 16.36 -2.46 3.81
N VAL A 22 17.11 -3.13 2.93
CA VAL A 22 18.36 -2.63 2.39
C VAL A 22 18.00 -1.35 1.63
N ASP A 23 18.44 -0.21 2.16
CA ASP A 23 18.31 1.09 1.52
C ASP A 23 18.61 0.98 0.02
N ALA A 24 17.62 1.35 -0.80
CA ALA A 24 17.80 1.60 -2.22
C ALA A 24 18.66 2.86 -2.39
N SER A 25 19.95 2.74 -2.10
CA SER A 25 20.95 3.72 -2.52
C SER A 25 21.25 3.47 -3.99
N THR A 26 20.75 4.37 -4.83
CA THR A 26 21.09 4.48 -6.24
C THR A 26 22.60 4.52 -6.40
N LYS A 27 23.21 3.39 -6.78
CA LYS A 27 24.55 3.40 -7.36
C LYS A 27 24.41 3.75 -8.83
N ASP A 28 24.67 5.01 -9.13
CA ASP A 28 25.10 5.47 -10.45
C ASP A 28 26.22 4.55 -10.94
N GLY A 29 25.92 3.68 -11.92
CA GLY A 29 26.93 2.72 -12.40
C GLY A 29 26.47 1.64 -13.38
N THR A 30 25.18 1.43 -13.64
CA THR A 30 24.69 0.38 -14.56
C THR A 30 23.84 0.94 -15.71
N ASN A 31 24.36 1.95 -16.42
CA ASN A 31 23.66 2.59 -17.55
C ASN A 31 24.16 2.19 -18.96
N LEU A 32 24.88 1.08 -19.11
CA LEU A 32 25.35 0.64 -20.45
C LEU A 32 24.67 -0.63 -20.99
N VAL A 33 24.10 -1.48 -20.14
CA VAL A 33 23.48 -2.74 -20.58
C VAL A 33 21.97 -2.55 -20.84
N VAL A 34 21.29 -1.73 -20.04
CA VAL A 34 19.85 -1.43 -20.17
C VAL A 34 19.52 -0.72 -21.49
N ASP A 35 20.34 0.25 -21.92
CA ASP A 35 20.13 0.99 -23.18
C ASP A 35 20.34 0.12 -24.43
N THR A 36 21.20 -0.90 -24.35
CA THR A 36 21.46 -1.81 -25.48
C THR A 36 20.36 -2.87 -25.61
N LEU A 37 19.71 -3.23 -24.49
CA LEU A 37 18.59 -4.19 -24.44
C LEU A 37 17.22 -3.53 -24.70
N ALA A 38 17.09 -2.22 -24.47
CA ALA A 38 15.88 -1.44 -24.69
C ALA A 38 15.34 -1.54 -26.13
N MET A 39 16.19 -1.82 -27.13
CA MET A 39 15.74 -2.02 -28.52
C MET A 39 14.85 -3.26 -28.72
N SER A 40 14.84 -4.20 -27.77
CA SER A 40 14.05 -5.43 -27.86
C SER A 40 12.71 -5.36 -27.13
N TYR A 41 12.49 -4.35 -26.29
CA TYR A 41 11.31 -4.21 -25.42
C TYR A 41 10.60 -2.88 -25.66
N GLY A 42 9.29 -2.83 -25.42
CA GLY A 42 8.54 -1.58 -25.47
C GLY A 42 8.86 -0.68 -24.28
N LYS A 43 9.08 -1.28 -23.10
CA LYS A 43 9.46 -0.58 -21.87
C LYS A 43 10.35 -1.45 -20.99
N VAL A 44 11.32 -0.81 -20.34
CA VAL A 44 12.15 -1.41 -19.29
C VAL A 44 12.04 -0.51 -18.06
N HIS A 45 11.65 -1.09 -16.92
CA HIS A 45 11.63 -0.39 -15.64
C HIS A 45 13.03 -0.38 -15.02
N PRO A 46 13.38 0.62 -14.19
CA PRO A 46 14.63 0.60 -13.44
C PRO A 46 14.77 -0.70 -12.66
N PRO A 47 15.97 -1.33 -12.65
CA PRO A 47 16.19 -2.53 -11.87
C PRO A 47 16.12 -2.24 -10.37
N ASN A 48 15.76 -3.27 -9.58
CA ASN A 48 15.87 -3.22 -8.13
C ASN A 48 17.34 -3.40 -7.67
N ALA A 49 17.57 -3.41 -6.35
CA ALA A 49 18.92 -3.54 -5.77
C ALA A 49 19.64 -4.85 -6.13
N GLU A 50 18.89 -5.92 -6.41
CA GLU A 50 19.41 -7.22 -6.85
C GLU A 50 19.63 -7.29 -8.37
N GLY A 51 19.32 -6.21 -9.10
CA GLY A 51 19.54 -6.09 -10.53
C GLY A 51 18.40 -6.63 -11.40
N PHE A 52 17.25 -6.99 -10.82
CA PHE A 52 16.09 -7.46 -11.59
C PHE A 52 15.23 -6.30 -12.08
N ALA A 53 14.87 -6.30 -13.35
CA ALA A 53 14.04 -5.28 -13.98
C ALA A 53 12.79 -5.89 -14.61
N LYS A 54 11.63 -5.27 -14.34
CA LYS A 54 10.38 -5.54 -15.07
C LYS A 54 10.49 -4.99 -16.49
N VAL A 55 10.08 -5.79 -17.48
CA VAL A 55 10.02 -5.40 -18.89
C VAL A 55 8.63 -5.61 -19.46
N SER A 56 8.27 -4.86 -20.50
CA SER A 56 7.04 -5.10 -21.26
C SER A 56 7.22 -5.01 -22.77
N LYS A 57 6.38 -5.75 -23.50
CA LYS A 57 6.27 -5.73 -24.97
C LYS A 57 4.80 -5.64 -25.38
N GLY A 58 4.54 -5.06 -26.55
CA GLY A 58 3.18 -4.91 -27.08
C GLY A 58 2.35 -3.87 -26.33
N ASP A 59 1.14 -3.64 -26.83
CA ASP A 59 0.13 -2.77 -26.26
C ASP A 59 -1.26 -3.43 -26.30
N GLY A 60 -2.17 -2.93 -25.46
CA GLY A 60 -3.54 -3.43 -25.37
C GLY A 60 -3.61 -4.94 -25.13
N GLU A 61 -4.24 -5.67 -26.06
CA GLU A 61 -4.40 -7.13 -26.00
C GLU A 61 -3.09 -7.91 -26.18
N THR A 62 -2.04 -7.27 -26.70
CA THR A 62 -0.71 -7.87 -26.89
C THR A 62 0.27 -7.54 -25.78
N HIS A 63 -0.17 -6.80 -24.75
CA HIS A 63 0.67 -6.41 -23.62
C HIS A 63 1.17 -7.66 -22.89
N ALA A 64 2.49 -7.83 -22.92
CA ALA A 64 3.21 -8.93 -22.30
C ALA A 64 4.20 -8.38 -21.29
N GLU A 65 4.31 -9.02 -20.13
CA GLU A 65 5.22 -8.63 -19.06
C GLU A 65 6.23 -9.74 -18.77
N GLY A 66 7.45 -9.35 -18.40
CA GLY A 66 8.53 -10.26 -18.05
C GLY A 66 9.52 -9.62 -17.08
N ILE A 67 10.56 -10.37 -16.74
CA ILE A 67 11.64 -9.95 -15.84
C ILE A 67 12.97 -10.34 -16.46
N ILE A 68 13.90 -9.38 -16.46
CA ILE A 68 15.30 -9.60 -16.84
C ILE A 68 16.23 -9.38 -15.64
N ASP A 69 17.40 -10.01 -15.66
CA ASP A 69 18.50 -9.70 -14.74
C ASP A 69 19.36 -8.52 -15.21
N ALA A 70 20.41 -8.19 -14.45
CA ALA A 70 21.29 -7.05 -14.71
C ALA A 70 22.11 -7.16 -16.01
N VAL A 71 22.24 -8.38 -16.57
CA VAL A 71 22.96 -8.61 -17.83
C VAL A 71 22.02 -8.83 -19.01
N GLY A 72 20.70 -8.82 -18.78
CA GLY A 72 19.67 -8.93 -19.80
C GLY A 72 19.13 -10.33 -20.05
N THR A 73 19.48 -11.30 -19.21
CA THR A 73 18.90 -12.64 -19.29
C THR A 73 17.41 -12.55 -18.96
N GLU A 74 16.55 -13.11 -19.82
CA GLU A 74 15.14 -13.28 -19.52
C GLU A 74 14.98 -14.33 -18.41
N ILE A 75 14.72 -13.87 -17.19
CA ILE A 75 14.40 -14.71 -16.04
C ILE A 75 12.95 -15.19 -16.15
N ILE A 76 12.05 -14.26 -16.47
CA ILE A 76 10.71 -14.54 -16.95
C ILE A 76 10.60 -13.88 -18.33
N PRO A 77 10.49 -14.64 -19.43
CA PRO A 77 10.27 -14.05 -20.74
C PRO A 77 8.94 -13.29 -20.78
N PRO A 78 8.77 -12.27 -21.64
CA PRO A 78 7.51 -11.53 -21.75
C PRO A 78 6.33 -12.44 -22.12
N LEU A 79 5.32 -12.50 -21.26
CA LEU A 79 4.11 -13.30 -21.44
C LEU A 79 2.85 -12.45 -21.27
N THR A 80 1.86 -12.64 -22.14
CA THR A 80 0.53 -11.99 -22.05
C THR A 80 -0.38 -12.65 -21.02
N SER A 81 -0.05 -13.87 -20.58
CA SER A 81 -0.84 -14.67 -19.64
C SER A 81 -0.57 -14.37 -18.17
N ILE A 82 0.35 -13.43 -17.89
CA ILE A 82 0.74 -13.04 -16.54
C ILE A 82 0.80 -11.52 -16.41
N LEU A 83 0.80 -11.06 -15.16
CA LEU A 83 1.18 -9.69 -14.80
C LEU A 83 2.18 -9.76 -13.64
N ILE A 84 3.20 -8.92 -13.70
CA ILE A 84 4.21 -8.75 -12.65
C ILE A 84 3.75 -7.61 -11.76
N ASP A 85 3.19 -7.93 -10.60
CA ASP A 85 2.61 -6.94 -9.70
C ASP A 85 3.71 -6.27 -8.85
N ASP A 86 4.79 -6.99 -8.48
CA ASP A 86 5.95 -6.42 -7.75
C ASP A 86 7.23 -7.27 -7.89
N ILE A 87 8.40 -6.66 -7.63
CA ILE A 87 9.69 -7.36 -7.51
C ILE A 87 10.41 -6.83 -6.25
N THR A 88 10.45 -7.64 -5.19
CA THR A 88 11.10 -7.30 -3.92
C THR A 88 12.27 -8.26 -3.66
N GLY A 89 13.50 -7.73 -3.61
CA GLY A 89 14.70 -8.55 -3.50
C GLY A 89 14.85 -9.50 -4.69
N SER A 90 15.02 -10.78 -4.42
CA SER A 90 15.06 -11.84 -5.44
C SER A 90 13.71 -12.51 -5.70
N THR A 91 12.60 -11.96 -5.19
CA THR A 91 11.26 -12.55 -5.34
C THR A 91 10.34 -11.65 -6.16
N ALA A 92 9.65 -12.23 -7.14
CA ALA A 92 8.58 -11.56 -7.89
C ALA A 92 7.20 -12.01 -7.42
N LEU A 93 6.28 -11.05 -7.31
CA LEU A 93 4.84 -11.32 -7.21
C LEU A 93 4.24 -11.33 -8.62
N VAL A 94 3.82 -12.51 -9.05
CA VAL A 94 3.29 -12.77 -10.38
C VAL A 94 1.82 -13.16 -10.29
N ARG A 95 0.96 -12.48 -11.03
CA ARG A 95 -0.44 -12.84 -11.17
C ARG A 95 -0.65 -13.61 -12.46
N SER A 96 -1.29 -14.77 -12.36
CA SER A 96 -1.68 -15.59 -13.50
C SER A 96 -3.12 -16.06 -13.35
N GLY A 97 -3.96 -15.70 -14.33
CA GLY A 97 -5.40 -15.91 -14.23
C GLY A 97 -6.01 -15.22 -13.02
N ARG A 98 -6.55 -16.00 -12.07
CA ARG A 98 -7.12 -15.51 -10.81
C ARG A 98 -6.20 -15.71 -9.59
N GLY A 99 -5.00 -16.24 -9.79
CA GLY A 99 -4.07 -16.57 -8.72
C GLY A 99 -2.86 -15.64 -8.68
N HIS A 100 -2.28 -15.54 -7.49
CA HIS A 100 -1.01 -14.85 -7.22
C HIS A 100 0.07 -15.86 -6.82
N LEU A 101 1.28 -15.67 -7.31
CA LEU A 101 2.41 -16.57 -7.16
C LEU A 101 3.64 -15.77 -6.74
N PHE A 102 4.39 -16.29 -5.78
CA PHE A 102 5.74 -15.81 -5.50
C PHE A 102 6.75 -16.64 -6.27
N VAL A 103 7.67 -15.98 -6.95
CA VAL A 103 8.61 -16.59 -7.87
C VAL A 103 10.02 -16.17 -7.51
N GLU A 104 10.86 -17.15 -7.19
CA GLU A 104 12.28 -16.92 -6.87
C GLU A 104 13.10 -16.72 -8.15
N LEU A 105 13.70 -15.54 -8.27
CA LEU A 105 14.43 -15.07 -9.45
C LEU A 105 15.92 -15.41 -9.40
N GLY A 106 16.48 -15.61 -8.20
CA GLY A 106 17.92 -15.84 -8.02
C GLY A 106 18.45 -17.13 -8.65
N ASN A 107 17.56 -18.05 -9.01
CA ASN A 107 17.91 -19.35 -9.60
C ASN A 107 18.03 -19.32 -11.14
N GLY A 108 17.87 -18.16 -11.77
CA GLY A 108 17.93 -18.01 -13.22
C GLY A 108 16.58 -18.22 -13.92
N PRO A 109 16.58 -18.51 -15.23
CA PRO A 109 15.35 -18.63 -16.02
C PRO A 109 14.35 -19.65 -15.47
N ILE A 110 13.07 -19.26 -15.43
CA ILE A 110 11.98 -20.05 -14.88
C ILE A 110 11.25 -20.80 -15.99
N ASP A 111 10.88 -22.06 -15.75
CA ASP A 111 9.94 -22.79 -16.60
C ASP A 111 8.54 -22.19 -16.46
N THR A 112 8.12 -21.43 -17.46
CA THR A 112 6.86 -20.68 -17.43
C THR A 112 5.62 -21.56 -17.56
N ALA A 113 5.76 -22.84 -17.92
CA ALA A 113 4.66 -23.81 -17.85
C ALA A 113 4.16 -24.02 -16.40
N LEU A 114 5.00 -23.70 -15.42
CA LEU A 114 4.68 -23.79 -14.00
C LEU A 114 3.57 -22.82 -13.59
N PHE A 115 3.41 -21.67 -14.27
CA PHE A 115 2.33 -20.71 -13.99
C PHE A 115 0.94 -21.26 -14.30
N ALA A 116 0.82 -22.13 -15.30
CA ALA A 116 -0.46 -22.75 -15.65
C ALA A 116 -0.87 -23.89 -14.71
N THR A 117 0.08 -24.46 -13.98
CA THR A 117 -0.11 -25.68 -13.17
C THR A 117 -0.04 -25.44 -11.67
N THR A 118 0.59 -24.34 -11.23
CA THR A 118 0.73 -24.00 -9.83
C THR A 118 -0.53 -23.36 -9.28
N LYS A 119 -1.05 -23.90 -8.18
CA LYS A 119 -2.14 -23.26 -7.44
C LYS A 119 -1.58 -22.07 -6.66
N GLY A 120 -1.82 -20.87 -7.16
CA GLY A 120 -1.49 -19.64 -6.45
C GLY A 120 -2.47 -19.30 -5.33
N TYR A 121 -2.15 -18.23 -4.61
CA TYR A 121 -3.02 -17.60 -3.63
C TYR A 121 -4.19 -16.90 -4.32
N GLN A 122 -5.35 -16.83 -3.67
CA GLN A 122 -6.49 -16.06 -4.19
C GLN A 122 -6.16 -14.57 -4.24
N TYR A 123 -5.41 -14.11 -3.23
CA TYR A 123 -4.88 -12.76 -3.12
C TYR A 123 -3.51 -12.80 -2.46
N ALA A 124 -2.60 -11.91 -2.85
CA ALA A 124 -1.34 -11.70 -2.17
C ALA A 124 -0.89 -10.24 -2.33
N GLU A 125 -0.34 -9.68 -1.26
CA GLU A 125 0.34 -8.39 -1.31
C GLU A 125 1.84 -8.58 -1.58
N PRO A 126 2.52 -7.58 -2.15
CA PRO A 126 3.98 -7.56 -2.21
C PRO A 126 4.62 -7.76 -0.83
N PHE A 127 5.85 -8.29 -0.83
CA PHE A 127 6.61 -8.36 0.40
C PHE A 127 6.89 -6.95 0.93
N ARG A 128 6.61 -6.76 2.21
CA ARG A 128 6.98 -5.57 3.00
C ARG A 128 7.61 -6.08 4.27
N CYS A 129 8.80 -5.57 4.60
CA CYS A 129 9.44 -5.94 5.86
C CYS A 129 9.71 -7.46 5.99
N GLY A 130 10.06 -8.11 4.88
CA GLY A 130 10.27 -9.56 4.79
C GLY A 130 9.01 -10.41 4.96
N ARG A 131 7.81 -9.83 4.89
CA ARG A 131 6.54 -10.52 5.11
C ARG A 131 5.55 -10.20 4.00
N SER A 132 4.73 -11.17 3.63
CA SER A 132 3.61 -10.96 2.72
C SER A 132 2.33 -11.47 3.36
N MET A 133 1.25 -10.75 3.09
CA MET A 133 -0.09 -11.17 3.43
C MET A 133 -0.72 -11.88 2.23
N VAL A 134 -1.30 -13.05 2.49
CA VAL A 134 -1.89 -13.91 1.46
C VAL A 134 -3.27 -14.41 1.87
N GLN A 135 -4.09 -14.76 0.88
CA GLN A 135 -5.44 -15.30 1.08
C GLN A 135 -5.60 -16.68 0.42
N VAL A 136 -6.12 -17.63 1.19
CA VAL A 136 -6.55 -18.96 0.73
C VAL A 136 -7.87 -19.31 1.40
N ASP A 137 -8.82 -19.84 0.63
CA ASP A 137 -10.15 -20.26 1.09
C ASP A 137 -10.84 -19.16 1.93
N ASP A 138 -10.78 -17.92 1.44
CA ASP A 138 -11.35 -16.70 2.07
C ASP A 138 -10.76 -16.34 3.43
N ARG A 139 -9.61 -16.93 3.80
CA ARG A 139 -8.88 -16.66 5.05
C ARG A 139 -7.51 -16.05 4.77
N TRP A 140 -7.17 -15.04 5.56
CA TRP A 140 -5.93 -14.27 5.44
C TRP A 140 -4.88 -14.78 6.43
N PHE A 141 -3.62 -14.87 6.00
CA PHE A 141 -2.49 -15.21 6.85
C PHE A 141 -1.20 -14.60 6.28
N TYR A 142 -0.11 -14.73 7.02
CA TYR A 142 1.17 -14.11 6.67
C TYR A 142 2.26 -15.15 6.44
N ILE A 143 3.09 -14.89 5.43
CA ILE A 143 4.22 -15.73 5.04
C ILE A 143 5.54 -14.96 5.03
N ASP A 144 6.65 -15.66 5.20
CA ASP A 144 8.00 -15.17 4.89
C ASP A 144 8.32 -15.29 3.39
N ALA A 145 9.50 -14.82 3.00
CA ALA A 145 9.99 -14.85 1.61
C ALA A 145 10.14 -16.28 1.06
N ASP A 146 10.35 -17.26 1.93
CA ASP A 146 10.44 -18.68 1.55
C ASP A 146 9.04 -19.32 1.39
N GLY A 147 7.97 -18.57 1.67
CA GLY A 147 6.59 -19.02 1.60
C GLY A 147 6.12 -19.76 2.85
N ASN A 148 6.91 -19.79 3.92
CA ASN A 148 6.51 -20.41 5.18
C ASN A 148 5.55 -19.49 5.91
N ARG A 149 4.55 -20.07 6.58
CA ARG A 149 3.69 -19.32 7.50
C ARG A 149 4.52 -18.76 8.65
N LEU A 150 4.32 -17.48 8.95
CA LEU A 150 5.02 -16.81 10.05
C LEU A 150 4.52 -17.27 11.42
N PHE A 151 3.22 -17.55 11.53
CA PHE A 151 2.58 -18.01 12.75
C PHE A 151 1.30 -18.79 12.43
N ASP A 152 0.84 -19.59 13.39
CA ASP A 152 -0.35 -20.43 13.24
C ASP A 152 -1.63 -19.66 13.58
N ALA A 153 -2.02 -18.73 12.69
CA ALA A 153 -3.28 -18.00 12.79
C ALA A 153 -3.79 -17.58 11.41
N ASP A 154 -5.11 -17.67 11.24
CA ASP A 154 -5.84 -17.22 10.06
C ASP A 154 -6.89 -16.18 10.47
N PHE A 155 -7.09 -15.16 9.64
CA PHE A 155 -7.99 -14.04 9.91
C PHE A 155 -9.10 -13.94 8.86
N ASP A 156 -10.23 -13.31 9.21
CA ASP A 156 -11.28 -12.96 8.24
C ASP A 156 -10.83 -11.81 7.33
N PHE A 157 -9.94 -10.96 7.84
CA PHE A 157 -9.29 -9.89 7.11
C PHE A 157 -7.93 -9.57 7.77
N GLY A 158 -6.94 -9.20 6.98
CA GLY A 158 -5.68 -8.65 7.45
C GLY A 158 -5.29 -7.43 6.62
N GLU A 159 -4.47 -6.58 7.20
CA GLU A 159 -3.73 -5.53 6.50
C GLU A 159 -2.25 -5.87 6.42
N THR A 160 -1.53 -5.21 5.52
CA THR A 160 -0.06 -5.32 5.47
C THR A 160 0.59 -4.77 6.75
N PHE A 161 1.84 -5.16 6.97
CA PHE A 161 2.61 -4.66 8.10
C PHE A 161 3.08 -3.23 7.85
N HIS A 162 2.78 -2.34 8.80
CA HIS A 162 3.32 -0.99 8.91
C HIS A 162 4.09 -0.89 10.23
N ASN A 163 5.39 -0.61 10.18
CA ASN A 163 6.27 -0.50 11.35
C ASN A 163 6.10 -1.67 12.35
N ASP A 164 6.19 -2.91 11.84
CA ASP A 164 6.06 -4.13 12.64
C ASP A 164 4.69 -4.28 13.36
N ARG A 165 3.64 -3.64 12.81
CA ARG A 165 2.26 -3.76 13.24
C ARG A 165 1.35 -4.09 12.06
N ALA A 166 0.40 -4.97 12.26
CA ALA A 166 -0.66 -5.22 11.28
C ALA A 166 -2.02 -5.19 11.96
N MET A 167 -3.02 -4.62 11.27
CA MET A 167 -4.41 -4.70 11.69
C MET A 167 -5.03 -5.98 11.12
N VAL A 168 -5.72 -6.75 11.96
CA VAL A 168 -6.42 -7.97 11.56
C VAL A 168 -7.84 -7.97 12.11
N LYS A 169 -8.75 -8.65 11.42
CA LYS A 169 -10.14 -8.86 11.84
C LYS A 169 -10.42 -10.34 12.04
N GLU A 170 -11.08 -10.65 13.15
CA GLU A 170 -11.58 -11.98 13.45
C GLU A 170 -12.97 -11.88 14.10
N GLY A 171 -13.99 -12.36 13.40
CA GLY A 171 -15.39 -12.06 13.65
C GLY A 171 -15.64 -10.55 13.61
N GLU A 172 -16.27 -10.02 14.65
CA GLU A 172 -16.58 -8.59 14.77
C GLU A 172 -15.45 -7.77 15.43
N ARG A 173 -14.28 -8.38 15.69
CA ARG A 173 -13.21 -7.74 16.46
C ARG A 173 -12.02 -7.41 15.58
N TYR A 174 -11.60 -6.16 15.65
CA TYR A 174 -10.32 -5.71 15.11
C TYR A 174 -9.23 -5.84 16.18
N ARG A 175 -8.05 -6.30 15.77
CA ARG A 175 -6.85 -6.40 16.60
C ARG A 175 -5.66 -5.82 15.88
N ILE A 176 -4.71 -5.30 16.65
CA ILE A 176 -3.37 -5.01 16.16
C ILE A 176 -2.49 -6.15 16.62
N ILE A 177 -1.71 -6.72 15.71
CA ILE A 177 -0.73 -7.77 15.99
C ILE A 177 0.70 -7.29 15.78
N ASP A 178 1.63 -7.89 16.49
CA ASP A 178 3.06 -7.78 16.22
C ASP A 178 3.52 -8.79 15.15
N THR A 179 4.82 -8.81 14.89
CA THR A 179 5.44 -9.68 13.87
C THR A 179 5.47 -11.16 14.22
N GLU A 180 5.14 -11.52 15.47
CA GLU A 180 4.96 -12.89 15.94
C GLU A 180 3.48 -13.30 15.97
N GLY A 181 2.57 -12.43 15.50
CA GLY A 181 1.13 -12.64 15.50
C GLY A 181 0.48 -12.41 16.87
N LYS A 182 1.22 -11.91 17.87
CA LYS A 182 0.68 -11.65 19.21
C LYS A 182 -0.12 -10.36 19.20
N THR A 183 -1.22 -10.35 19.94
CA THR A 183 -2.07 -9.16 20.05
C THR A 183 -1.38 -8.07 20.84
N VAL A 184 -1.19 -6.91 20.20
CA VAL A 184 -0.71 -5.67 20.82
C VAL A 184 -1.90 -4.90 21.41
N ALA A 185 -3.00 -4.78 20.65
CA ALA A 185 -4.20 -4.08 21.09
C ALA A 185 -5.47 -4.68 20.49
N GLN A 186 -6.59 -4.50 21.20
CA GLN A 186 -7.93 -4.79 20.69
C GLN A 186 -8.66 -3.49 20.43
N MET A 187 -9.26 -3.37 19.24
CA MET A 187 -9.96 -2.17 18.79
C MET A 187 -11.45 -2.47 18.74
N ASN A 188 -12.21 -1.81 19.62
CA ASN A 188 -13.65 -1.88 19.62
C ASN A 188 -14.19 -0.67 18.85
N TYR A 189 -14.31 -0.82 17.54
CA TYR A 189 -14.92 0.14 16.62
C TYR A 189 -15.67 -0.64 15.53
N ASP A 190 -16.62 0.00 14.88
CA ASP A 190 -17.46 -0.67 13.88
C ASP A 190 -16.69 -0.84 12.55
N GLN A 191 -15.74 0.06 12.27
CA GLN A 191 -14.80 -0.04 11.17
C GLN A 191 -13.41 0.46 11.61
N VAL A 192 -12.38 -0.19 11.06
CA VAL A 192 -10.98 0.23 11.16
C VAL A 192 -10.35 0.08 9.79
N SER A 193 -9.58 1.08 9.36
CA SER A 193 -8.85 1.06 8.08
C SER A 193 -7.49 1.74 8.21
N PRO A 194 -6.50 1.36 7.38
CA PRO A 194 -5.27 2.14 7.25
C PRO A 194 -5.61 3.56 6.79
N GLN A 195 -5.07 4.56 7.48
CA GLN A 195 -5.19 5.95 7.06
C GLN A 195 -3.86 6.48 6.53
N SER A 196 -2.76 6.15 7.21
CA SER A 196 -1.40 6.51 6.85
C SER A 196 -0.45 5.41 7.33
N PRO A 197 0.85 5.46 7.00
CA PRO A 197 1.83 4.52 7.57
C PRO A 197 1.98 4.61 9.09
N TRP A 198 1.35 5.58 9.76
CA TRP A 198 1.54 5.87 11.18
C TRP A 198 0.26 5.81 12.02
N CYS A 199 -0.92 5.72 11.38
CA CYS A 199 -2.18 5.66 12.11
C CYS A 199 -3.29 4.90 11.34
N TRP A 200 -4.24 4.40 12.12
CA TRP A 200 -5.47 3.78 11.64
C TRP A 200 -6.62 4.76 11.81
N GLN A 201 -7.47 4.88 10.80
CA GLN A 201 -8.79 5.48 10.95
C GLN A 201 -9.69 4.49 11.69
N VAL A 202 -10.40 4.97 12.69
CA VAL A 202 -11.40 4.22 13.45
C VAL A 202 -12.75 4.91 13.35
N THR A 203 -13.82 4.15 13.15
CA THR A 203 -15.16 4.72 12.97
C THR A 203 -16.20 4.01 13.82
N ARG A 204 -17.08 4.82 14.44
CA ARG A 204 -18.34 4.36 15.05
C ARG A 204 -19.53 4.73 14.19
N ILE A 205 -20.50 3.83 14.10
CA ILE A 205 -21.68 3.95 13.26
C ILE A 205 -22.94 3.79 14.11
N LYS A 206 -23.85 4.77 14.02
CA LYS A 206 -25.17 4.70 14.65
C LYS A 206 -26.23 5.20 13.69
N GLY A 207 -26.95 4.26 13.07
CA GLY A 207 -27.88 4.57 11.99
C GLY A 207 -27.11 5.11 10.79
N ASP A 208 -27.49 6.30 10.31
CA ASP A 208 -26.82 6.99 9.20
C ASP A 208 -25.73 7.97 9.66
N VAL A 209 -25.36 7.94 10.94
CA VAL A 209 -24.32 8.81 11.52
C VAL A 209 -23.04 8.02 11.72
N TYR A 210 -21.94 8.60 11.27
CA TYR A 210 -20.59 8.05 11.37
C TYR A 210 -19.72 9.07 12.11
N TRP A 211 -18.95 8.60 13.09
CA TRP A 211 -17.94 9.42 13.76
C TRP A 211 -16.59 8.75 13.61
N SER A 212 -15.63 9.46 13.03
CA SER A 212 -14.29 8.96 12.80
C SER A 212 -13.27 9.68 13.66
N GLY A 213 -12.20 8.97 13.98
CA GLY A 213 -11.01 9.48 14.65
C GLY A 213 -9.81 8.61 14.28
N PHE A 214 -8.68 8.83 14.95
CA PHE A 214 -7.43 8.14 14.65
C PHE A 214 -6.82 7.50 15.89
N VAL A 215 -6.21 6.33 15.69
CA VAL A 215 -5.38 5.66 16.69
C VAL A 215 -4.00 5.38 16.09
N ASP A 216 -2.97 5.35 16.92
CA ASP A 216 -1.62 4.99 16.51
C ASP A 216 -1.50 3.50 16.18
N LEU A 217 -0.33 3.07 15.72
CA LEU A 217 -0.06 1.67 15.37
C LEU A 217 -0.08 0.71 16.57
N ASN A 218 -0.22 1.19 17.81
CA ASN A 218 -0.44 0.37 19.01
C ASN A 218 -1.88 0.50 19.53
N GLY A 219 -2.78 1.16 18.79
CA GLY A 219 -4.19 1.32 19.15
C GLY A 219 -4.44 2.39 20.20
N LYS A 220 -3.46 3.27 20.47
CA LYS A 220 -3.64 4.42 21.36
C LYS A 220 -4.34 5.55 20.62
N GLU A 221 -5.36 6.14 21.23
CA GLU A 221 -6.08 7.28 20.67
C GLU A 221 -5.15 8.47 20.37
N LEU A 222 -5.23 8.96 19.13
CA LEU A 222 -4.55 10.17 18.65
C LEU A 222 -5.54 11.34 18.56
N THR A 223 -6.77 11.06 18.10
CA THR A 223 -7.87 12.03 18.07
C THR A 223 -9.14 11.41 18.62
N PRO A 224 -10.07 12.22 19.17
CA PRO A 224 -11.41 11.74 19.47
C PRO A 224 -12.16 11.32 18.19
N LEU A 225 -13.28 10.62 18.36
CA LEU A 225 -14.24 10.33 17.29
C LEU A 225 -15.13 11.54 17.03
N ASP A 226 -14.61 12.56 16.35
CA ASP A 226 -15.31 13.83 16.14
C ASP A 226 -15.34 14.33 14.70
N TYR A 227 -14.80 13.55 13.76
CA TYR A 227 -14.84 13.87 12.34
C TYR A 227 -16.03 13.18 11.65
N ASP A 228 -16.81 13.97 10.91
CA ASP A 228 -17.93 13.50 10.08
C ASP A 228 -17.46 12.96 8.73
N GLU A 229 -16.27 13.38 8.29
CA GLU A 229 -15.64 12.95 7.04
C GLU A 229 -14.12 12.98 7.20
N VAL A 230 -13.49 11.94 6.66
CA VAL A 230 -12.04 11.81 6.55
C VAL A 230 -11.74 11.56 5.07
N GLY A 231 -10.92 12.42 4.48
CA GLY A 231 -10.39 12.23 3.14
C GLY A 231 -9.22 11.26 3.14
N TYR A 232 -8.83 10.81 1.95
CA TYR A 232 -7.64 9.96 1.80
C TYR A 232 -6.38 10.70 2.23
N TYR A 233 -5.40 9.96 2.73
CA TYR A 233 -4.05 10.45 2.93
C TYR A 233 -3.37 10.65 1.58
N ASP A 234 -2.85 11.85 1.37
CA ASP A 234 -2.01 12.16 0.22
C ASP A 234 -0.53 11.96 0.62
N PRO A 235 0.18 10.98 0.03
CA PRO A 235 1.58 10.72 0.35
C PRO A 235 2.55 11.78 -0.20
N GLU A 236 2.16 12.58 -1.20
CA GLU A 236 3.00 13.63 -1.77
C GLU A 236 3.04 14.86 -0.85
N VAL A 237 1.88 15.29 -0.33
CA VAL A 237 1.81 16.46 0.57
C VAL A 237 1.74 16.10 2.05
N LYS A 238 1.58 14.81 2.37
CA LYS A 238 1.45 14.28 3.73
C LYS A 238 0.33 14.93 4.53
N ARG A 239 -0.86 15.00 3.93
CA ARG A 239 -2.05 15.61 4.57
C ARG A 239 -3.26 14.70 4.51
N ILE A 240 -4.09 14.82 5.54
CA ILE A 240 -5.39 14.17 5.64
C ILE A 240 -6.43 15.28 5.80
N ARG A 241 -7.30 15.46 4.79
CA ARG A 241 -8.42 16.40 4.92
C ARG A 241 -9.46 15.82 5.89
N VAL A 242 -9.92 16.61 6.85
CA VAL A 242 -10.96 16.21 7.79
C VAL A 242 -12.09 17.23 7.82
N ARG A 243 -13.31 16.77 8.07
CA ARG A 243 -14.48 17.64 8.29
C ARG A 243 -15.09 17.40 9.66
N LYS A 244 -15.36 18.49 10.37
CA LYS A 244 -16.12 18.50 11.62
C LYS A 244 -17.21 19.56 11.53
N GLY A 245 -18.46 19.12 11.64
CA GLY A 245 -19.62 19.89 11.24
C GLY A 245 -19.55 20.32 9.77
N ASN A 246 -19.67 21.62 9.53
CA ASN A 246 -19.59 22.22 8.19
C ASN A 246 -18.22 22.84 7.90
N LYS A 247 -17.19 22.47 8.65
CA LYS A 247 -15.86 23.04 8.51
C LYS A 247 -14.81 21.98 8.23
N PHE A 248 -13.82 22.37 7.44
CA PHE A 248 -12.69 21.55 7.02
C PHE A 248 -11.38 22.03 7.64
N GLY A 249 -10.49 21.08 7.89
CA GLY A 249 -9.11 21.27 8.28
C GLY A 249 -8.24 20.14 7.72
N PHE A 250 -6.96 20.14 8.08
CA PHE A 250 -6.00 19.13 7.62
C PHE A 250 -5.11 18.65 8.74
N LEU A 251 -4.94 17.33 8.82
CA LEU A 251 -4.01 16.68 9.73
C LEU A 251 -2.74 16.26 8.99
N ASP A 252 -1.65 16.03 9.73
CA ASP A 252 -0.45 15.36 9.23
C ASP A 252 -0.61 13.83 9.16
N GLU A 253 0.44 13.14 8.72
CA GLU A 253 0.50 11.68 8.63
C GLU A 253 0.41 10.96 10.00
N HIS A 254 0.57 11.67 11.13
CA HIS A 254 0.43 11.17 12.49
C HIS A 254 -0.88 11.63 13.16
N ALA A 255 -1.83 12.15 12.35
CA ALA A 255 -3.11 12.70 12.79
C ALA A 255 -3.01 13.94 13.71
N HIS A 256 -1.90 14.68 13.69
CA HIS A 256 -1.84 16.00 14.36
C HIS A 256 -2.48 17.08 13.48
N GLU A 257 -3.23 17.98 14.10
CA GLU A 257 -3.79 19.14 13.38
C GLU A 257 -2.67 20.07 12.90
N VAL A 258 -2.57 20.23 11.58
CA VAL A 258 -1.65 21.19 10.94
C VAL A 258 -2.41 22.45 10.56
N ILE A 259 -3.58 22.27 9.94
CA ILE A 259 -4.44 23.35 9.49
C ILE A 259 -5.77 23.23 10.24
N PRO A 260 -6.09 24.18 11.13
CA PRO A 260 -7.28 24.10 11.97
C PRO A 260 -8.57 23.91 11.20
N VAL A 261 -9.54 23.24 11.83
CA VAL A 261 -10.88 23.06 11.26
C VAL A 261 -11.65 24.39 11.26
N GLN A 262 -11.44 25.19 10.21
CA GLN A 262 -11.96 26.55 10.12
C GLN A 262 -12.63 26.90 8.78
N TYR A 263 -12.27 26.21 7.70
CA TYR A 263 -12.73 26.55 6.35
C TYR A 263 -14.13 26.01 6.09
N GLY A 264 -15.02 26.82 5.52
CA GLY A 264 -16.36 26.37 5.11
C GLY A 264 -16.35 25.43 3.91
N TYR A 265 -15.24 25.40 3.17
CA TYR A 265 -14.98 24.50 2.05
C TYR A 265 -13.46 24.30 1.94
N ALA A 266 -13.03 23.07 1.61
CA ALA A 266 -11.65 22.78 1.28
C ALA A 266 -11.56 21.62 0.27
N GLU A 267 -10.81 21.82 -0.80
CA GLU A 267 -10.41 20.74 -1.72
C GLU A 267 -9.27 19.91 -1.13
N ILE A 268 -8.96 18.77 -1.75
CA ILE A 268 -7.69 18.09 -1.49
C ILE A 268 -6.54 18.91 -2.09
N PHE A 269 -5.31 18.62 -1.67
CA PHE A 269 -4.16 19.22 -2.32
C PHE A 269 -3.99 18.64 -3.74
N ASP A 270 -3.73 19.52 -4.69
CA ASP A 270 -3.26 19.17 -6.03
C ASP A 270 -2.05 20.05 -6.34
N LYS A 271 -0.93 19.43 -6.75
CA LYS A 271 0.34 20.12 -7.02
C LYS A 271 0.79 21.06 -5.88
N GLY A 272 0.59 20.61 -4.65
CA GLY A 272 0.99 21.35 -3.44
C GLY A 272 0.09 22.53 -3.06
N LYS A 273 -1.11 22.67 -3.64
CA LYS A 273 -2.07 23.71 -3.26
C LYS A 273 -3.46 23.13 -3.04
N ALA A 274 -4.22 23.71 -2.12
CA ALA A 274 -5.64 23.40 -1.92
C ALA A 274 -6.48 24.67 -1.97
N ARG A 275 -7.59 24.65 -2.73
CA ARG A 275 -8.57 25.74 -2.71
C ARG A 275 -9.40 25.64 -1.43
N VAL A 276 -9.53 26.76 -0.72
CA VAL A 276 -10.29 26.84 0.53
C VAL A 276 -11.20 28.07 0.57
N MET A 277 -12.23 28.02 1.42
CA MET A 277 -13.14 29.14 1.65
C MET A 277 -13.18 29.52 3.13
N LEU A 278 -12.83 30.77 3.44
CA LEU A 278 -12.92 31.34 4.79
C LEU A 278 -13.71 32.64 4.75
N ASN A 279 -14.77 32.73 5.56
CA ASN A 279 -15.63 33.92 5.65
C ASN A 279 -16.16 34.42 4.29
N GLY A 280 -16.46 33.50 3.36
CA GLY A 280 -16.97 33.81 2.02
C GLY A 280 -15.91 34.23 1.00
N ARG A 281 -14.62 34.27 1.37
CA ARG A 281 -13.51 34.47 0.44
C ARG A 281 -12.86 33.13 0.09
N GLU A 282 -12.66 32.90 -1.20
CA GLU A 282 -11.91 31.76 -1.71
C GLU A 282 -10.46 32.16 -2.03
N PHE A 283 -9.52 31.28 -1.71
CA PHE A 283 -8.10 31.43 -1.99
C PHE A 283 -7.40 30.06 -1.92
N PHE A 284 -6.15 29.99 -2.35
CA PHE A 284 -5.33 28.78 -2.26
C PHE A 284 -4.45 28.80 -1.01
N ILE A 285 -4.22 27.63 -0.42
CA ILE A 285 -3.24 27.44 0.65
C ILE A 285 -2.21 26.38 0.26
N ASP A 286 -0.98 26.54 0.78
CA ASP A 286 0.05 25.50 0.78
C ASP A 286 -0.21 24.44 1.88
N PRO A 287 0.56 23.33 1.95
CA PRO A 287 0.36 22.29 2.95
C PRO A 287 0.59 22.75 4.39
N ASP A 288 1.24 23.90 4.61
CA ASP A 288 1.40 24.51 5.94
C ASP A 288 0.24 25.45 6.29
N GLY A 289 -0.73 25.64 5.38
CA GLY A 289 -1.88 26.50 5.56
C GLY A 289 -1.64 27.97 5.22
N LYS A 290 -0.52 28.31 4.57
CA LYS A 290 -0.23 29.69 4.14
C LYS A 290 -0.94 29.98 2.84
N GLU A 291 -1.55 31.15 2.75
CA GLU A 291 -2.17 31.64 1.51
C GLU A 291 -1.11 31.78 0.41
N VAL A 292 -1.42 31.27 -0.77
CA VAL A 292 -0.57 31.32 -1.96
C VAL A 292 -1.40 31.76 -3.18
N ASP A 293 -0.71 32.28 -4.19
CA ASP A 293 -1.33 32.58 -5.48
C ASP A 293 -1.78 31.30 -6.21
N GLU A 294 -2.66 31.45 -7.20
CA GLU A 294 -3.16 30.35 -8.05
C GLU A 294 -2.03 29.54 -8.72
#